data_AF-A0A1S4EQK1-F1
#
_entry.id   AF-A0A1S4EQK1-F1
#
_cell.length_a   1.000
_cell.length_b   1.000
_cell.length_c   1.000
_cell.angle_alpha   90.00
_cell.angle_beta   90.00
_cell.angle_gamma   90.00
#
_symmetry.space_group_name_H-M   'P 1'
#
loop_
_entity.id
_entity.type
_entity.pdbx_description
1 polymer ?
#
loop_
_entity_poly.entity_id
_entity_poly.type
_entity_poly.pdbx_seq_one_letter_code
_entity_poly.pdbx_strand_id
1 'polypeptide(L)'
;MERLNVLYEQNWTTLVTEQLRRFESNVIEMSSQLGYNGRDPADKDRQWSFSGALLYSVTVITTIGYGNLAPKTPIGKIVTMVYALFGIPLMLLCISNLGSLLADTFQFTYSHSCCASRQKS
;
A
#
# COMPACT_ATOMS: atom_id res chain seq x y z
N MET A 1 22.19 37.18 34.95
CA MET A 1 22.12 36.04 34.02
C MET A 1 21.59 34.81 34.77
N GLU A 2 20.31 34.76 35.19
CA GLU A 2 19.88 33.63 36.06
C GLU A 2 18.36 33.50 36.27
N ARG A 3 17.53 33.48 35.22
CA ARG A 3 16.07 33.27 35.40
C ARG A 3 15.37 32.33 34.41
N LEU A 4 16.09 31.44 33.75
CA LEU A 4 15.47 30.37 32.96
C LEU A 4 15.94 29.01 33.47
N ASN A 5 15.69 28.75 34.76
CA ASN A 5 15.76 27.40 35.30
C ASN A 5 14.62 26.59 34.68
N VAL A 6 14.96 25.85 33.62
CA VAL A 6 14.08 25.01 32.81
C VAL A 6 13.46 23.84 33.59
N LEU A 7 13.86 23.65 34.85
CA LEU A 7 13.60 22.45 35.68
C LEU A 7 12.59 22.67 36.82
N TYR A 8 11.87 23.79 36.89
CA TYR A 8 10.71 23.88 37.80
C TYR A 8 9.47 23.31 37.11
N GLU A 9 8.96 22.20 37.65
CA GLU A 9 7.87 21.38 37.09
C GLU A 9 6.67 22.21 36.61
N GLN A 10 6.24 23.21 37.37
CA GLN A 10 5.07 24.04 37.03
C GLN A 10 5.32 25.05 35.90
N ASN A 11 6.53 25.59 35.80
CA ASN A 11 6.85 26.55 34.72
C ASN A 11 7.14 25.80 33.41
N TRP A 12 7.83 24.67 33.51
CA TRP A 12 8.07 23.78 32.38
C TRP A 12 6.77 23.22 31.81
N THR A 13 5.87 22.69 32.66
CA THR A 13 4.57 22.16 32.19
C THR A 13 3.74 23.24 31.51
N THR A 14 3.72 24.46 32.04
CA THR A 14 3.03 25.58 31.41
C THR A 14 3.64 25.92 30.04
N LEU A 15 4.96 26.00 29.95
CA LEU A 15 5.67 26.33 28.70
C LEU A 15 5.51 25.23 27.64
N VAL A 16 5.63 23.96 28.05
CA VAL A 16 5.43 22.80 27.16
C VAL A 16 3.99 22.72 26.70
N THR A 17 3.01 22.95 27.58
CA THR A 17 1.59 22.92 27.21
C THR A 17 1.27 24.00 26.17
N GLU A 18 1.86 25.19 26.29
CA GLU A 18 1.68 26.27 25.32
C GLU A 18 2.32 25.94 23.95
N GLN A 19 3.53 25.38 23.95
CA GLN A 19 4.17 24.92 22.71
C GLN A 19 3.41 23.77 22.06
N LEU A 20 2.93 22.81 22.87
CA LEU A 20 2.17 21.67 22.42
C LEU A 20 0.84 22.12 21.82
N ARG A 21 0.14 23.07 22.44
CA ARG A 21 -1.11 23.65 21.89
C ARG A 21 -0.90 24.37 20.57
N ARG A 22 0.20 25.12 20.43
CA ARG A 22 0.55 25.77 19.16
C ARG A 22 0.84 24.74 18.07
N PHE A 23 1.60 23.71 18.41
CA PHE A 23 1.91 22.64 17.46
C PHE A 23 0.65 21.86 17.07
N GLU A 24 -0.18 21.51 18.05
CA GLU A 24 -1.46 20.84 17.84
C GLU A 24 -2.39 21.68 16.96
N SER A 25 -2.53 22.99 17.20
CA SER A 25 -3.35 23.87 16.36
C SER A 25 -2.82 23.93 14.92
N ASN A 26 -1.51 24.08 14.74
CA ASN A 26 -0.90 24.09 13.41
C ASN A 26 -1.09 22.75 12.68
N VAL A 27 -0.93 21.62 13.38
CA VAL A 27 -1.12 20.29 12.82
C VAL A 27 -2.59 20.01 12.51
N ILE A 28 -3.53 20.40 13.38
CA ILE A 28 -4.97 20.24 13.14
C ILE A 28 -5.41 21.08 11.95
N GLU A 29 -4.97 22.34 11.85
CA GLU A 29 -5.33 23.22 10.74
C GLU A 29 -4.82 22.65 9.41
N MET A 30 -3.55 22.24 9.34
CA MET A 30 -2.96 21.60 8.16
C MET A 30 -3.60 20.23 7.83
N SER A 31 -3.96 19.45 8.84
CA SER A 31 -4.57 18.13 8.64
C SER A 31 -6.04 18.20 8.21
N SER A 32 -6.76 19.27 8.55
CA SER A 32 -8.20 19.42 8.25
C SER A 32 -8.50 19.51 6.75
N GLN A 33 -7.61 20.11 5.96
CA GLN A 33 -7.85 20.31 4.52
C GLN A 33 -7.40 19.13 3.64
N LEU A 34 -6.41 18.33 4.09
CA LEU A 34 -5.80 17.27 3.26
C LEU A 34 -5.83 15.86 3.89
N GLY A 35 -6.17 15.76 5.18
CA GLY A 35 -6.02 14.55 5.98
C GLY A 35 -4.54 14.22 6.19
N TYR A 36 -4.01 14.46 7.39
CA TYR A 36 -2.62 14.10 7.70
C TYR A 36 -2.52 12.59 7.93
N ASN A 37 -2.13 11.86 6.89
CA ASN A 37 -1.99 10.41 6.92
C ASN A 37 -0.60 9.94 7.38
N GLY A 38 0.23 10.81 7.98
CA GLY A 38 1.60 10.48 8.40
C GLY A 38 2.56 10.13 7.26
N ARG A 39 2.25 10.51 6.02
CA ARG A 39 3.12 10.33 4.85
C ARG A 39 3.63 11.66 4.35
N ASP A 40 4.94 11.71 4.14
CA ASP A 40 5.60 12.86 3.54
C ASP A 40 5.00 13.18 2.15
N PRO A 41 4.87 14.46 1.78
CA PRO A 41 4.38 14.84 0.45
C PRO A 41 5.22 14.26 -0.68
N ALA A 42 6.53 14.04 -0.46
CA ALA A 42 7.43 13.34 -1.38
C ALA A 42 7.04 11.87 -1.63
N ASP A 43 6.37 11.23 -0.67
CA ASP A 43 5.93 9.83 -0.78
C ASP A 43 4.66 9.70 -1.63
N LYS A 44 3.90 10.79 -1.81
CA LYS A 44 2.68 10.83 -2.62
C LYS A 44 2.96 10.64 -4.11
N ASP A 45 4.07 11.20 -4.61
CA ASP A 45 4.51 11.01 -6.00
C ASP A 45 5.05 9.60 -6.22
N ARG A 46 5.70 9.04 -5.19
CA ARG A 46 6.24 7.68 -5.21
C ARG A 46 5.14 6.62 -5.21
N GLN A 47 4.05 6.90 -4.50
CA GLN A 47 2.83 6.09 -4.46
C GLN A 47 2.17 5.90 -5.84
N TRP A 48 2.04 6.97 -6.62
CA TRP A 48 1.46 6.94 -7.96
C TRP A 48 2.50 6.83 -9.08
N SER A 49 3.71 6.35 -8.75
CA SER A 49 4.66 5.90 -9.76
C SER A 49 4.08 4.75 -10.60
N PHE A 50 4.61 4.52 -11.80
CA PHE A 50 4.16 3.44 -12.69
C PHE A 50 4.07 2.08 -11.99
N SER A 51 5.10 1.72 -11.21
CA SER A 51 5.13 0.48 -10.43
C SER A 51 4.08 0.45 -9.32
N GLY A 52 3.84 1.57 -8.64
CA GLY A 52 2.80 1.69 -7.62
C GLY A 52 1.39 1.56 -8.21
N ALA A 53 1.14 2.21 -9.36
CA ALA A 53 -0.13 2.12 -10.08
C ALA A 53 -0.40 0.72 -10.66
N LEU A 54 0.65 0.03 -11.15
CA LEU A 54 0.55 -1.37 -11.58
C LEU A 54 0.21 -2.28 -10.40
N LEU A 55 0.94 -2.16 -9.29
CA LEU A 55 0.68 -2.93 -8.08
C LEU A 55 -0.76 -2.71 -7.59
N TYR A 56 -1.21 -1.46 -7.55
CA TYR A 56 -2.59 -1.12 -7.23
C TYR A 56 -3.58 -1.86 -8.14
N SER A 57 -3.40 -1.75 -9.46
CA SER A 57 -4.28 -2.38 -10.45
C SER A 57 -4.32 -3.91 -10.30
N VAL A 58 -3.17 -4.54 -10.05
CA VAL A 58 -3.08 -5.99 -9.78
C VAL A 58 -3.82 -6.35 -8.50
N THR A 59 -3.61 -5.62 -7.41
CA THR A 59 -4.25 -5.90 -6.11
C THR A 59 -5.77 -5.70 -6.11
N VAL A 60 -6.28 -4.84 -7.01
CA VAL A 60 -7.71 -4.66 -7.23
C VAL A 60 -8.31 -5.86 -7.95
N ILE A 61 -7.72 -6.31 -9.07
CA ILE A 61 -8.27 -7.45 -9.84
C ILE A 61 -8.08 -8.79 -9.12
N THR A 62 -7.02 -8.93 -8.32
CA THR A 62 -6.81 -10.12 -7.47
C THR A 62 -7.59 -10.05 -6.17
N THR A 63 -8.33 -8.97 -5.92
CA THR A 63 -9.13 -8.73 -4.71
C THR A 63 -8.34 -8.74 -3.39
N ILE A 64 -7.01 -8.60 -3.45
CA ILE A 64 -6.14 -8.52 -2.27
C ILE A 64 -6.42 -7.22 -1.49
N GLY A 65 -6.50 -6.09 -2.21
CA GLY A 65 -6.93 -4.81 -1.65
C GLY A 65 -6.16 -4.32 -0.41
N TYR A 66 -4.83 -4.16 -0.47
CA TYR A 66 -4.01 -3.71 0.67
C TYR A 66 -4.44 -2.37 1.32
N GLY A 67 -5.23 -1.54 0.64
CA GLY A 67 -5.76 -0.28 1.19
C GLY A 67 -4.76 0.86 1.37
N ASN A 68 -3.45 0.58 1.27
CA ASN A 68 -2.39 1.58 1.41
C ASN A 68 -2.35 2.60 0.26
N LEU A 69 -2.79 2.18 -0.92
CA LEU A 69 -2.83 2.97 -2.14
C LEU A 69 -4.27 2.94 -2.68
N ALA A 70 -4.97 4.07 -2.61
CA ALA A 70 -6.37 4.16 -3.01
C ALA A 70 -6.68 5.53 -3.62
N PRO A 71 -7.51 5.59 -4.68
CA PRO A 71 -7.90 6.85 -5.29
C PRO A 71 -8.74 7.65 -4.31
N LYS A 72 -8.25 8.85 -3.94
CA LYS A 72 -8.99 9.78 -3.08
C LYS A 72 -10.07 10.55 -3.86
N THR A 73 -9.98 10.57 -5.19
CA THR A 73 -10.92 11.30 -6.06
C THR A 73 -12.22 10.52 -6.29
N PRO A 74 -13.38 11.20 -6.36
CA PRO A 74 -14.67 10.53 -6.59
C PRO A 74 -14.71 9.81 -7.94
N ILE A 75 -14.14 10.43 -8.98
CA ILE A 75 -14.04 9.84 -10.32
C ILE A 75 -13.15 8.58 -10.31
N GLY A 76 -12.01 8.64 -9.61
CA GLY A 76 -11.10 7.49 -9.52
C GLY A 76 -11.75 6.28 -8.86
N LYS A 77 -12.61 6.49 -7.85
CA LYS A 77 -13.37 5.40 -7.21
C LYS A 77 -14.34 4.71 -8.17
N ILE A 78 -15.07 5.49 -8.99
CA ILE A 78 -16.00 4.95 -9.99
C ILE A 78 -15.25 4.14 -11.05
N VAL A 79 -14.14 4.68 -11.55
CA VAL A 79 -13.27 3.98 -12.51
C VAL A 79 -12.76 2.66 -11.93
N THR A 80 -12.28 2.65 -10.68
CA THR A 80 -11.85 1.43 -10.00
C THR A 80 -12.99 0.41 -9.87
N MET A 81 -14.23 0.84 -9.56
CA MET A 81 -15.37 -0.07 -9.48
C MET A 81 -15.65 -0.75 -10.83
N VAL A 82 -15.70 0.02 -11.92
CA VAL A 82 -15.90 -0.54 -13.27
C VAL A 82 -14.74 -1.47 -13.65
N TYR A 83 -13.51 -1.06 -13.35
CA TYR A 83 -12.32 -1.88 -13.58
C TYR A 83 -12.37 -3.21 -12.81
N ALA A 84 -12.84 -3.21 -11.56
CA ALA A 84 -12.98 -4.44 -10.77
C ALA A 84 -14.06 -5.37 -11.35
N LEU A 85 -15.19 -4.84 -11.82
CA LEU A 85 -16.29 -5.64 -12.37
C LEU A 85 -15.86 -6.50 -13.57
N PHE A 86 -15.03 -5.95 -14.46
CA PHE A 86 -14.50 -6.69 -15.60
C PHE A 86 -13.17 -7.39 -15.28
N GLY A 87 -12.33 -6.78 -14.46
CA GLY A 87 -10.99 -7.30 -14.15
C GLY A 87 -11.00 -8.60 -13.38
N ILE A 88 -11.92 -8.79 -12.43
CA ILE A 88 -12.03 -10.01 -11.62
C ILE A 88 -12.34 -11.25 -12.50
N PRO A 89 -13.40 -11.27 -13.34
CA PRO A 89 -13.66 -12.43 -14.19
C PRO A 89 -12.52 -12.70 -15.18
N LEU A 90 -11.93 -11.65 -15.77
CA LEU A 90 -10.77 -11.82 -16.66
C LEU A 90 -9.57 -12.42 -15.93
N MET A 91 -9.31 -11.99 -14.68
CA MET A 91 -8.21 -12.52 -13.89
C MET A 91 -8.42 -13.99 -13.53
N LEU A 92 -9.65 -14.41 -13.24
CA LEU A 92 -9.98 -15.82 -13.00
C LEU A 92 -9.71 -16.69 -14.24
N LEU A 93 -10.08 -16.24 -15.45
CA LEU A 93 -9.75 -16.94 -16.69
C LEU A 93 -8.23 -17.01 -16.90
N CYS A 94 -7.52 -15.91 -16.66
CA CYS A 94 -6.06 -15.85 -16.77
C CYS A 94 -5.39 -16.86 -15.83
N ILE A 95 -5.79 -16.88 -14.56
CA ILE A 95 -5.28 -17.83 -13.55
C ILE A 95 -5.57 -19.26 -13.96
N SER A 96 -6.75 -19.56 -14.51
CA SER A 96 -7.08 -20.91 -14.98
C SER A 96 -6.11 -21.36 -16.07
N ASN A 97 -5.86 -20.51 -17.07
CA ASN A 97 -4.95 -20.82 -18.16
C ASN A 97 -3.49 -20.96 -17.68
N LEU A 98 -3.04 -20.03 -16.82
CA LEU A 98 -1.72 -20.10 -16.20
C LEU A 98 -1.57 -21.37 -15.34
N GLY A 99 -2.60 -21.75 -14.59
CA GLY A 99 -2.63 -22.96 -13.77
C GLY A 99 -2.45 -24.23 -14.59
N SER A 100 -3.12 -24.34 -15.74
CA SER A 100 -2.93 -25.46 -16.67
C SER A 100 -1.52 -25.52 -17.23
N LEU A 101 -0.98 -24.39 -17.71
CA LEU A 101 0.40 -24.32 -18.23
C LEU A 101 1.45 -24.70 -17.17
N LEU A 102 1.26 -24.21 -15.94
CA LEU A 102 2.13 -24.55 -14.82
C LEU A 102 2.02 -26.05 -14.49
N ALA A 103 0.81 -26.60 -14.42
CA ALA A 103 0.59 -28.02 -14.16
C ALA A 103 1.25 -28.90 -15.24
N ASP A 104 1.09 -28.57 -16.51
CA ASP A 104 1.71 -29.28 -17.64
C ASP A 104 3.24 -29.22 -17.55
N THR A 105 3.78 -28.05 -17.22
CA THR A 105 5.24 -27.87 -17.02
C THR A 105 5.73 -28.72 -15.84
N PHE A 106 4.99 -28.78 -14.74
CA PHE A 106 5.36 -29.60 -13.58
C PHE A 106 5.28 -31.09 -13.88
N GLN A 107 4.24 -31.55 -14.60
CA GLN A 107 4.12 -32.94 -15.02
C GLN A 107 5.21 -33.32 -16.02
N PHE A 108 5.55 -32.44 -16.95
CA PHE A 108 6.66 -32.65 -17.88
C PHE A 108 7.99 -32.74 -17.12
N THR A 109 8.24 -31.81 -16.21
CA THR A 109 9.45 -31.81 -15.38
C THR A 109 9.53 -33.07 -14.52
N TYR A 110 8.45 -33.45 -13.84
CA TYR A 110 8.38 -34.65 -13.00
C TYR A 110 8.55 -35.93 -13.82
N SER A 111 7.88 -36.06 -14.98
CA SER A 111 8.02 -37.23 -15.85
C SER A 111 9.43 -37.34 -16.43
N HIS A 112 10.06 -36.23 -16.84
CA HIS A 112 11.44 -36.20 -17.30
C HIS A 112 12.42 -36.57 -16.17
N SER A 113 12.23 -36.03 -14.96
CA SER A 113 13.05 -36.39 -13.79
C SER A 113 12.87 -37.86 -13.39
N CYS A 114 11.65 -38.39 -13.47
CA CYS A 114 11.35 -39.78 -13.11
C CYS A 114 11.86 -40.78 -14.17
N CYS A 115 11.83 -40.41 -15.46
CA CYS A 115 12.45 -41.16 -16.54
C CYS A 115 13.98 -41.12 -16.46
N ALA A 116 14.57 -39.96 -16.16
CA ALA A 116 16.01 -39.83 -15.93
C ALA A 116 16.49 -40.61 -14.70
N SER A 117 15.66 -40.75 -13.65
CA SER A 117 15.98 -41.59 -12.49
C SER A 117 15.81 -43.09 -12.76
N ARG A 118 14.94 -43.50 -13.70
CA ARG A 118 14.75 -44.91 -14.08
C ARG A 118 15.87 -45.45 -14.98
N GLN A 119 16.53 -44.58 -15.75
CA GLN A 119 17.60 -44.97 -16.67
C GLN A 119 18.97 -45.16 -15.98
N LYS A 120 19.08 -44.83 -14.69
CA LYS A 120 20.31 -44.92 -13.89
C LYS A 120 20.40 -46.14 -12.97
N SER A 121 19.41 -47.05 -13.01
CA SER A 121 19.39 -48.33 -12.27
C SER A 121 19.67 -49.52 -13.19
#